data_AF-A0A927VPN2-F1
#
_entry.id   AF-A0A927VPN2-F1
#
_cell.length_a   1.000
_cell.length_b   1.000
_cell.length_c   1.000
_cell.angle_alpha   90.00
_cell.angle_beta   90.00
_cell.angle_gamma   90.00
#
_symmetry.space_group_name_H-M   'P 1'
#
loop_
_entity.id
_entity.type
_entity.pdbx_description
1 polymer ?
#
loop_
_entity_poly.entity_id
_entity_poly.type
_entity_poly.pdbx_seq_one_letter_code
_entity_poly.pdbx_strand_id
1 'polypeptide(L)'
;MPRHAYLSASASHRWLSCPPSAKLCAEIKDESSPYAQQGTDAHELCEYKVLHALGEDVKDPTENLDFFDTEMADATDEYCSFVMEQYEKAKQ
;
A
#
# COMPACT_ATOMS: atom_id res chain seq x y z
N MET A 1 5.12 8.35 -9.31
CA MET A 1 5.65 7.32 -8.40
C MET A 1 6.58 7.96 -7.38
N PRO A 2 6.47 7.62 -6.10
CA PRO A 2 7.41 8.07 -5.08
C PRO A 2 8.81 7.52 -5.37
N ARG A 3 9.83 8.34 -5.12
CA ARG A 3 11.23 7.92 -5.28
C ARG A 3 11.61 7.00 -4.12
N HIS A 4 11.93 5.75 -4.40
CA HIS A 4 12.45 4.84 -3.39
C HIS A 4 13.70 5.44 -2.72
N ALA A 5 13.74 5.37 -1.38
CA ALA A 5 14.94 5.75 -0.64
C ALA A 5 16.09 4.81 -1.01
N TYR A 6 17.31 5.36 -1.09
CA TYR A 6 18.51 4.58 -1.45
C TYR A 6 18.73 3.36 -0.54
N LEU A 7 18.43 3.51 0.76
CA LEU A 7 18.38 2.42 1.73
C LEU A 7 16.94 2.21 2.21
N SER A 8 16.04 1.81 1.30
CA SER A 8 14.65 1.55 1.68
C SER A 8 14.55 0.43 2.72
N ALA A 9 13.57 0.55 3.63
CA ALA A 9 13.31 -0.45 4.65
C ALA A 9 12.94 -1.81 4.04
N SER A 10 12.15 -1.81 2.96
CA SER A 10 11.77 -3.02 2.21
C SER A 10 12.97 -3.75 1.59
N ALA A 11 14.05 -3.03 1.26
CA ALA A 11 15.28 -3.62 0.74
C ALA A 11 16.32 -3.95 1.83
N SER A 12 16.03 -3.70 3.12
CA SER A 12 16.99 -3.79 4.23
C SER A 12 17.70 -5.12 4.33
N HIS A 13 16.97 -6.22 4.18
CA HIS A 13 17.57 -7.54 4.22
C HIS A 13 18.69 -7.73 3.18
N ARG A 14 18.56 -7.14 1.98
CA ARG A 14 19.54 -7.25 0.90
C ARG A 14 20.77 -6.40 1.17
N TRP A 15 20.58 -5.11 1.48
CA TRP A 15 21.71 -4.20 1.66
C TRP A 15 22.39 -4.35 3.02
N LEU A 16 21.73 -4.88 4.05
CA LEU A 16 22.42 -5.30 5.29
C LEU A 16 23.35 -6.48 5.03
N SER A 17 22.92 -7.43 4.19
CA SER A 17 23.72 -8.60 3.82
C SER A 17 24.85 -8.27 2.84
N CYS A 18 24.60 -7.33 1.93
CA CYS A 18 25.56 -6.85 0.94
C CYS A 18 25.41 -5.33 0.75
N PRO A 19 26.09 -4.48 1.55
CA PRO A 19 25.95 -3.03 1.46
C PRO A 19 26.22 -2.44 0.06
N PRO A 20 27.21 -2.94 -0.72
CA PRO A 20 27.42 -2.47 -2.09
C PRO A 20 26.25 -2.76 -3.04
N SER A 21 25.38 -3.74 -2.73
CA SER A 21 24.23 -4.08 -3.58
C SER A 21 23.23 -2.93 -3.69
N ALA A 22 23.10 -2.07 -2.66
CA ALA A 22 22.24 -0.89 -2.70
C ALA A 22 22.63 0.05 -3.86
N LYS A 23 23.94 0.21 -4.10
CA LYS A 23 24.45 1.05 -5.18
C LYS A 23 24.06 0.48 -6.54
N LEU A 24 24.30 -0.82 -6.74
CA LEU A 24 23.95 -1.50 -7.98
C LEU A 24 22.44 -1.46 -8.23
N CYS A 25 21.62 -1.68 -7.21
CA CYS A 25 20.17 -1.59 -7.32
C CYS A 25 19.68 -0.18 -7.65
N ALA A 26 20.33 0.87 -7.14
CA ALA A 26 19.95 2.25 -7.42
C ALA A 26 20.18 2.68 -8.87
N GLU A 27 21.04 1.97 -9.61
CA GLU A 27 21.28 2.17 -11.04
C GLU A 27 20.25 1.43 -11.92
N ILE A 28 19.52 0.47 -11.34
CA ILE A 28 18.47 -0.28 -12.03
C ILE A 28 17.19 0.55 -12.03
N LYS A 29 16.58 0.70 -13.21
CA LYS A 29 15.31 1.39 -13.36
C LYS A 29 14.21 0.61 -12.63
N ASP A 30 13.40 1.34 -11.86
CA ASP A 30 12.20 0.79 -11.24
C ASP A 30 11.14 0.51 -12.32
N GLU A 31 10.65 -0.72 -12.36
CA GLU A 31 9.65 -1.17 -13.33
C GLU A 31 8.39 -1.61 -12.58
N SER A 32 7.25 -1.04 -12.96
CA SER A 32 5.95 -1.50 -12.46
C SER A 32 5.37 -2.57 -13.37
N SER A 33 4.40 -3.30 -12.85
CA SER A 33 3.56 -4.23 -13.60
C SER A 33 2.09 -3.90 -13.36
N PRO A 34 1.17 -4.42 -14.20
CA PRO A 34 -0.26 -4.32 -13.93
C PRO A 34 -0.64 -4.82 -12.53
N TYR A 35 0.01 -5.89 -12.05
CA TYR A 35 -0.21 -6.42 -10.70
C TYR A 35 0.26 -5.46 -9.60
N ALA A 36 1.37 -4.75 -9.82
CA ALA A 36 1.83 -3.73 -8.89
C ALA A 36 0.88 -2.52 -8.86
N GLN A 37 0.27 -2.17 -10.00
CA GLN A 37 -0.74 -1.12 -10.08
C GLN A 37 -2.04 -1.56 -9.40
N GLN A 38 -2.52 -2.78 -9.63
CA GLN A 38 -3.68 -3.33 -8.92
C GLN A 38 -3.50 -3.30 -7.39
N GLY A 39 -2.29 -3.62 -6.90
CA GLY A 39 -1.99 -3.50 -5.47
C GLY A 39 -1.97 -2.04 -4.97
N THR A 40 -1.57 -1.09 -5.83
CA THR A 40 -1.62 0.35 -5.50
C THR A 40 -3.06 0.82 -5.36
N ASP A 41 -3.92 0.45 -6.32
CA ASP A 41 -5.35 0.78 -6.30
C ASP A 41 -6.05 0.17 -5.07
N ALA A 42 -5.74 -1.09 -4.74
CA ALA A 42 -6.28 -1.74 -3.55
C ALA A 42 -5.84 -1.05 -2.26
N HIS A 43 -4.58 -0.62 -2.14
CA HIS A 43 -4.11 0.13 -0.98
C HIS A 43 -4.79 1.50 -0.85
N GLU A 44 -5.01 2.21 -1.96
CA GLU A 44 -5.71 3.49 -1.97
C GLU A 44 -7.17 3.33 -1.50
N LEU A 45 -7.86 2.28 -1.96
CA LEU A 45 -9.21 1.97 -1.51
C LEU A 45 -9.26 1.55 -0.02
N CYS A 46 -8.29 0.77 0.45
CA CYS A 46 -8.14 0.43 1.87
C CYS A 46 -7.97 1.68 2.75
N GLU A 47 -7.09 2.60 2.36
CA GLU A 47 -6.86 3.86 3.08
C GLU A 47 -8.16 4.67 3.17
N TYR A 48 -8.84 4.88 2.03
CA TYR A 48 -10.13 5.57 1.99
C TYR A 48 -11.14 4.94 2.96
N LYS A 49 -11.36 3.62 2.88
CA LYS A 49 -12.36 2.93 3.71
C LYS A 49 -12.07 3.06 5.19
N VAL A 50 -10.79 2.96 5.60
CA VAL A 50 -10.39 3.12 7.00
C VAL A 50 -10.60 4.55 7.48
N LEU A 51 -10.13 5.55 6.73
CA LEU A 51 -10.28 6.96 7.10
C LEU A 51 -11.76 7.37 7.16
N HIS A 52 -12.56 6.93 6.20
CA HIS A 52 -14.00 7.12 6.20
C HIS A 52 -14.66 6.47 7.43
N ALA A 53 -14.29 5.23 7.79
CA ALA A 53 -14.80 4.55 8.98
C ALA A 53 -14.40 5.26 10.30
N LEU A 54 -13.27 5.97 10.31
CA LEU A 54 -12.83 6.83 11.42
C LEU A 54 -13.56 8.19 11.46
N GLY A 55 -14.38 8.50 10.46
CA GLY A 55 -15.16 9.73 10.37
C GLY A 55 -14.41 10.91 9.75
N GLU A 56 -13.31 10.65 9.04
CA GLU A 56 -12.60 11.69 8.27
C GLU A 56 -13.33 12.02 6.96
N ASP A 57 -13.25 13.28 6.54
CA ASP A 57 -13.79 13.74 5.25
C ASP A 57 -12.77 13.43 4.14
N VAL A 58 -12.88 12.23 3.57
CA VAL A 58 -12.03 11.73 2.49
C VAL A 58 -12.85 11.49 1.22
N LYS A 59 -12.25 11.74 0.06
CA LYS A 59 -12.89 11.53 -1.23
C LYS A 59 -12.80 10.06 -1.64
N ASP A 60 -13.92 9.50 -2.11
CA ASP A 60 -13.96 8.16 -2.68
C ASP A 60 -13.06 8.06 -3.93
N PRO A 61 -12.03 7.19 -3.93
CA PRO A 61 -11.10 7.07 -5.04
C PRO A 61 -11.62 6.18 -6.17
N THR A 62 -12.74 5.45 -5.99
CA THR A 62 -13.19 4.35 -6.87
C THR A 62 -13.24 4.71 -8.35
N GLU A 63 -13.67 5.93 -8.71
CA GLU A 63 -13.72 6.39 -10.11
C GLU A 63 -12.34 6.56 -10.77
N ASN A 64 -11.26 6.65 -9.98
CA ASN A 64 -9.89 6.85 -10.45
C ASN A 64 -9.04 5.58 -10.39
N LEU A 65 -9.61 4.45 -9.98
CA LEU A 65 -8.90 3.18 -9.88
C LEU A 65 -8.92 2.46 -11.24
N ASP A 66 -7.74 2.06 -11.72
CA ASP A 66 -7.57 1.40 -13.01
C ASP A 66 -8.06 -0.06 -12.99
N PHE A 67 -7.96 -0.72 -11.82
CA PHE A 67 -8.22 -2.16 -11.64
C PHE A 67 -9.38 -2.47 -10.68
N PHE A 68 -10.27 -1.50 -10.42
CA PHE A 68 -11.38 -1.72 -9.50
C PHE A 68 -12.34 -2.81 -10.00
N ASP A 69 -12.63 -3.77 -9.12
CA ASP A 69 -13.64 -4.81 -9.30
C ASP A 69 -14.29 -5.18 -7.97
N THR A 70 -15.28 -6.09 -8.01
CA THR A 70 -15.99 -6.55 -6.81
C THR A 70 -15.06 -7.26 -5.83
N GLU A 71 -14.08 -8.03 -6.32
CA GLU A 71 -13.17 -8.78 -5.44
C GLU A 71 -12.28 -7.81 -4.63
N MET A 72 -11.79 -6.74 -5.26
CA MET A 72 -11.06 -5.67 -4.58
C MET A 72 -11.95 -4.96 -3.55
N ALA A 73 -13.22 -4.69 -3.89
CA ALA A 73 -14.16 -4.08 -2.96
C ALA A 73 -14.34 -4.95 -1.70
N ASP A 74 -14.62 -6.25 -1.89
CA ASP A 74 -14.83 -7.20 -0.79
C ASP A 74 -13.56 -7.35 0.07
N ALA A 75 -12.39 -7.52 -0.56
CA ALA A 75 -11.12 -7.66 0.15
C ALA A 75 -10.75 -6.41 0.96
N THR A 76 -11.02 -5.21 0.42
CA THR A 76 -10.77 -3.96 1.12
C THR A 76 -11.77 -3.69 2.25
N ASP A 77 -13.01 -4.21 2.16
CA ASP A 77 -13.97 -4.20 3.27
C ASP A 77 -13.55 -5.12 4.41
N GLU A 78 -13.06 -6.32 4.09
CA GLU A 78 -12.48 -7.24 5.08
C GLU A 78 -11.26 -6.61 5.78
N TYR A 79 -10.38 -5.97 5.02
CA TYR A 79 -9.24 -5.23 5.56
C TYR A 79 -9.69 -4.13 6.53
N CYS A 80 -10.63 -3.27 6.11
CA CYS A 80 -11.16 -2.19 6.94
C CYS A 80 -11.78 -2.74 8.24
N SER A 81 -12.57 -3.81 8.13
CA SER A 81 -13.18 -4.49 9.28
C SER A 81 -12.14 -4.98 10.28
N PHE A 82 -11.08 -5.63 9.79
CA PHE A 82 -9.97 -6.09 10.64
C PHE A 82 -9.25 -4.92 11.32
N VAL A 83 -8.92 -3.85 10.58
CA VAL A 83 -8.23 -2.68 11.13
C VAL A 83 -9.05 -2.03 12.23
N MET A 84 -10.36 -1.85 12.01
CA MET A 84 -11.26 -1.27 13.01
C MET A 84 -11.38 -2.16 14.26
N GLU A 85 -11.39 -3.48 14.10
CA GLU A 85 -11.33 -4.41 15.25
C GLU A 85 -10.04 -4.23 16.07
N GLN A 86 -8.87 -4.13 15.41
CA GLN A 86 -7.60 -3.90 16.12
C GLN A 86 -7.55 -2.52 16.77
N TYR A 87 -8.10 -1.49 16.11
CA TYR A 87 -8.18 -0.13 16.63
C TYR A 87 -9.01 -0.06 17.92
N GLU A 88 -10.18 -0.70 17.96
CA GLU A 88 -11.02 -0.76 19.16
C GLU A 88 -10.37 -1.59 20.28
N LYS A 89 -9.64 -2.67 19.96
CA LYS A 89 -8.84 -3.41 20.96
C LYS A 89 -7.74 -2.55 21.57
N ALA A 90 -7.07 -1.71 20.77
CA ALA A 90 -5.98 -0.87 21.23
C ALA A 90 -6.42 0.32 22.10
N LYS A 91 -7.71 0.68 22.09
CA LYS A 91 -8.30 1.71 22.96
C LYS A 91 -8.58 1.23 24.39
N GLN A 92 -8.64 -0.08 24.62
CA GLN A 92 -8.92 -0.69 25.92
C GLN A 92 -7.66 -0.70 26.80
#